data_AF-A0A4U5UZ04-F1
#
_entry.id   AF-A0A4U5UZ04-F1
#
_cell.length_a   1.000
_cell.length_b   1.000
_cell.length_c   1.000
_cell.angle_alpha   90.00
_cell.angle_beta   90.00
_cell.angle_gamma   90.00
#
_symmetry.space_group_name_H-M   'P 1'
#
loop_
_entity.id
_entity.type
_entity.pdbx_description
1 polymer ?
#
loop_
_entity_poly.entity_id
_entity_poly.type
_entity_poly.pdbx_seq_one_letter_code
_entity_poly.pdbx_strand_id
1 'polypeptide(L)'
;MVIPDWKDQEWNPEKPESYAGIFHFRFWRFGEWVDVVIDDQLPTVNGLLVYCHSKDSNEFWSALVEKAYAKMCGCYEALDGGNTADALVDFTGGVCEPMDLMENGFKEDEEKRNELFERVLKVHNRGGLISCSIRATTAEDMEARLDCGLVKGHAYGVTDVRRVRLGHGLLAYFKSDKLNMIRMRNPWGQREWNGAWSDSSEEWQRVSMSERQRIGVVVQDDGEFWMTFDDFITHFTDLILCRLINTSYLSFHKTWVEAVMRGSWRVHSDPLLNRAGGCINHKHTFLQNPQVELNRIYRMHATQKKVGGSTYINSRSVFVRIDLPEGRYVIIPTTFDPGLEGDFLLRIFTDVPSVCKELTVDEPPNTCWSGMCGYPSLVTQVYVVEANGLAGQDSDGVSDPYAIIRCEGNKVRSPVCKNTRSPVFDTKGVFYRKRGNKPISIEIYNHNVLKDTFMGQVTLQAEQGEFRQTLHLKGKGDRRENDLPGTVTVEIITSSLLTKI
;
A
#
# COMPACT_ATOMS: atom_id res chain seq x y z
N MET A 1 19.97 2.93 1.62
CA MET A 1 21.41 3.13 1.41
C MET A 1 22.08 2.63 2.66
N VAL A 2 22.75 1.48 2.56
CA VAL A 2 23.18 0.69 3.72
C VAL A 2 24.51 1.16 4.27
N ILE A 3 25.30 1.89 3.47
CA ILE A 3 26.59 2.46 3.84
C ILE A 3 26.48 4.00 3.72
N PRO A 4 26.54 4.77 4.84
CA PRO A 4 26.29 6.21 4.82
C PRO A 4 27.35 7.03 4.10
N ASP A 5 28.63 6.70 4.30
CA ASP A 5 29.78 7.18 3.52
C ASP A 5 30.76 6.02 3.36
N TRP A 6 30.85 5.47 2.16
CA TRP A 6 31.76 4.35 1.91
C TRP A 6 33.22 4.82 1.81
N LYS A 7 33.46 6.07 1.44
CA LYS A 7 34.83 6.59 1.26
C LYS A 7 35.54 6.76 2.58
N ASP A 8 34.81 7.15 3.62
CA ASP A 8 35.34 7.28 4.98
C ASP A 8 35.63 5.93 5.63
N GLN A 9 35.07 4.85 5.09
CA GLN A 9 35.24 3.47 5.57
C GLN A 9 36.19 2.65 4.69
N GLU A 10 36.55 3.18 3.52
CA GLU A 10 37.47 2.54 2.59
C GLU A 10 38.90 2.57 3.16
N TRP A 11 39.65 1.49 2.91
CA TRP A 11 41.05 1.46 3.31
C TRP A 11 41.85 2.51 2.53
N ASN A 12 42.54 3.41 3.23
CA ASN A 12 43.42 4.40 2.62
C ASN A 12 44.90 4.04 2.86
N PRO A 13 45.63 3.57 1.83
CA PRO A 13 47.05 3.22 1.98
C PRO A 13 47.93 4.44 2.28
N GLU A 14 47.50 5.67 1.98
CA GLU A 14 48.23 6.90 2.29
C GLU A 14 48.04 7.36 3.74
N LYS A 15 47.01 6.85 4.43
CA LYS A 15 46.67 7.18 5.82
C LYS A 15 46.26 5.93 6.61
N PRO A 16 47.14 4.93 6.76
CA PRO A 16 46.82 3.71 7.48
C PRO A 16 46.39 3.97 8.94
N GLU A 17 46.86 5.07 9.54
CA GLU A 17 46.48 5.50 10.88
C GLU A 17 45.02 5.96 11.02
N SER A 18 44.33 6.25 9.91
CA SER A 18 42.89 6.56 9.95
C SER A 18 42.04 5.31 10.09
N TYR A 19 42.60 4.12 9.81
CA TYR A 19 41.89 2.87 10.00
C TYR A 19 41.86 2.47 11.48
N ALA A 20 40.65 2.32 12.01
CA ALA A 20 40.43 1.96 13.41
C ALA A 20 39.70 0.62 13.59
N GLY A 21 39.57 -0.19 12.52
CA GLY A 21 38.85 -1.47 12.57
C GLY A 21 37.38 -1.31 12.93
N ILE A 22 36.76 -0.20 12.53
CA ILE A 22 35.39 0.19 12.90
C ILE A 22 34.61 0.60 11.65
N PHE A 23 33.39 0.09 11.53
CA PHE A 23 32.49 0.31 10.41
C PHE A 23 31.08 0.60 10.93
N HIS A 24 30.26 1.25 10.13
CA HIS A 24 28.86 1.48 10.45
C HIS A 24 27.94 1.40 9.25
N PHE A 25 26.74 0.89 9.50
CA PHE A 25 25.70 0.68 8.50
C PHE A 25 24.39 1.27 8.99
N ARG A 26 23.50 1.63 8.06
CA ARG A 26 22.16 2.12 8.39
C ARG A 26 21.09 1.15 7.92
N PHE A 27 20.21 0.77 8.84
CA PHE A 27 19.05 -0.06 8.58
C PHE A 27 17.77 0.69 8.96
N TRP A 28 16.76 0.56 8.12
CA TRP A 28 15.43 1.08 8.39
C TRP A 28 14.70 0.12 9.34
N ARG A 29 14.29 0.61 10.51
CA ARG A 29 13.57 -0.15 11.52
C ARG A 29 12.37 0.65 11.98
N PHE A 30 11.18 0.09 11.79
CA PHE A 30 9.92 0.66 12.24
C PHE A 30 9.84 2.17 11.98
N GLY A 31 10.10 2.62 10.75
CA GLY A 31 9.94 4.03 10.36
C GLY A 31 11.18 4.91 10.48
N GLU A 32 12.27 4.41 11.07
CA GLU A 32 13.47 5.20 11.37
C GLU A 32 14.74 4.52 10.87
N TRP A 33 15.74 5.31 10.47
CA TRP A 33 17.07 4.79 10.13
C TRP A 33 17.90 4.67 11.40
N VAL A 34 18.34 3.43 11.71
CA VAL A 34 19.17 3.09 12.85
C VAL A 34 20.61 2.91 12.37
N ASP A 35 21.55 3.60 13.01
CA ASP A 35 22.98 3.49 12.75
C ASP A 35 23.57 2.37 13.62
N VAL A 36 24.21 1.38 12.99
CA VAL A 36 24.76 0.20 13.64
C VAL A 36 26.26 0.17 13.40
N VAL A 37 27.02 0.39 14.47
CA VAL A 37 28.48 0.37 14.48
C VAL A 37 28.98 -1.03 14.83
N ILE A 38 29.97 -1.54 14.11
CA ILE A 38 30.62 -2.84 14.32
C ILE A 38 32.13 -2.71 14.18
N ASP A 39 32.86 -3.64 14.78
CA ASP A 39 34.26 -3.89 14.42
C ASP A 39 34.37 -4.80 13.19
N ASP A 40 35.59 -5.02 12.71
CA ASP A 40 35.92 -5.83 11.52
C ASP A 40 36.17 -7.32 11.80
N GLN A 41 35.98 -7.81 13.03
CA GLN A 41 36.22 -9.21 13.35
C GLN A 41 35.12 -10.11 12.77
N LEU A 42 35.45 -10.90 11.76
CA LEU A 42 34.50 -11.77 11.07
C LEU A 42 34.66 -13.25 11.49
N PRO A 43 33.56 -14.02 11.60
CA PRO A 43 33.63 -15.44 11.89
C PRO A 43 34.37 -16.20 10.78
N THR A 44 35.40 -16.96 11.15
CA THR A 44 36.20 -17.76 10.22
C THR A 44 36.40 -19.18 10.73
N VAL A 45 36.52 -20.13 9.78
CA VAL A 45 36.97 -21.50 10.02
C VAL A 45 38.13 -21.77 9.07
N ASN A 46 39.29 -22.16 9.60
CA ASN A 46 40.52 -22.37 8.83
C ASN A 46 40.94 -21.14 7.99
N GLY A 47 40.67 -19.92 8.49
CA GLY A 47 40.99 -18.68 7.79
C GLY A 47 40.02 -18.31 6.66
N LEU A 48 38.95 -19.07 6.45
CA LEU A 48 37.90 -18.78 5.47
C LEU A 48 36.65 -18.24 6.18
N LEU A 49 36.01 -17.24 5.58
CA LEU A 49 34.74 -16.70 6.05
C LEU A 49 33.65 -17.77 5.97
N VAL A 50 32.87 -17.89 7.03
CA VAL A 50 31.80 -18.91 7.13
C VAL A 50 30.48 -18.41 6.56
N TYR A 51 30.23 -17.10 6.62
CA TYR A 51 28.99 -16.47 6.18
C TYR A 51 29.18 -15.72 4.84
N CYS A 52 28.38 -14.68 4.58
CA CYS A 52 28.44 -13.90 3.34
C CYS A 52 29.85 -13.39 3.08
N HIS A 53 30.34 -13.58 1.85
CA HIS A 53 31.64 -13.10 1.40
C HIS A 53 31.61 -12.82 -0.09
N SER A 54 32.47 -11.91 -0.54
CA SER A 54 32.67 -11.67 -1.97
C SER A 54 33.50 -12.80 -2.59
N LYS A 55 33.36 -12.97 -3.91
CA LYS A 55 34.32 -13.74 -4.71
C LYS A 55 35.69 -13.06 -4.75
N ASP A 56 35.71 -11.72 -4.64
CA ASP A 56 36.93 -10.94 -4.58
C ASP A 56 37.48 -10.93 -3.15
N SER A 57 38.71 -11.43 -2.97
CA SER A 57 39.34 -11.58 -1.66
C SER A 57 39.62 -10.27 -0.91
N ASN A 58 39.53 -9.14 -1.61
CA ASN A 58 39.78 -7.80 -1.07
C ASN A 58 38.48 -7.03 -0.80
N GLU A 59 37.31 -7.66 -0.93
CA GLU A 59 36.02 -7.02 -0.76
C GLU A 59 35.27 -7.62 0.45
N PHE A 60 35.12 -6.83 1.52
CA PHE A 60 34.57 -7.28 2.80
C PHE A 60 33.23 -6.62 3.19
N TRP A 61 32.74 -5.65 2.41
CA TRP A 61 31.55 -4.89 2.82
C TRP A 61 30.31 -5.76 2.95
N SER A 62 30.17 -6.83 2.16
CA SER A 62 29.06 -7.78 2.21
C SER A 62 29.08 -8.61 3.50
N ALA A 63 30.26 -9.04 3.94
CA ALA A 63 30.45 -9.73 5.21
C ALA A 63 30.17 -8.80 6.41
N LEU A 64 30.63 -7.54 6.31
CA LEU A 64 30.45 -6.54 7.36
C LEU A 64 28.99 -6.08 7.48
N VAL A 65 28.28 -5.88 6.36
CA VAL A 65 26.85 -5.52 6.42
C VAL A 65 26.01 -6.63 7.02
N GLU A 66 26.31 -7.90 6.69
CA GLU A 66 25.66 -9.05 7.30
C GLU A 66 25.94 -9.10 8.80
N LYS A 67 27.19 -8.86 9.24
CA LYS A 67 27.54 -8.76 10.66
C LYS A 67 26.74 -7.66 11.37
N ALA A 68 26.63 -6.49 10.77
CA ALA A 68 25.86 -5.38 11.35
C ALA A 68 24.37 -5.72 11.42
N TYR A 69 23.83 -6.41 10.41
CA TYR A 69 22.44 -6.86 10.39
C TYR A 69 22.20 -7.95 11.45
N ALA A 70 23.11 -8.93 11.58
CA ALA A 70 23.10 -9.94 12.62
C ALA A 70 23.13 -9.31 14.03
N LYS A 71 23.99 -8.31 14.25
CA LYS A 71 24.04 -7.55 15.52
C LYS A 71 22.71 -6.87 15.82
N MET A 72 22.06 -6.27 14.83
CA MET A 72 20.76 -5.62 14.99
C MET A 72 19.65 -6.63 15.31
N CYS A 73 19.72 -7.84 14.73
CA CYS A 73 18.78 -8.94 14.97
C CYS A 73 19.11 -9.74 16.25
N GLY A 74 20.30 -9.56 16.83
CA GLY A 74 20.76 -10.18 18.07
C GLY A 74 21.96 -11.13 17.88
N CYS A 75 21.93 -11.96 16.84
CA CYS A 75 23.02 -12.88 16.47
C CYS A 75 22.90 -13.32 15.00
N TYR A 76 23.91 -14.06 14.50
CA TYR A 76 23.87 -14.63 13.13
C TYR A 76 22.76 -15.67 12.96
N GLU A 77 22.54 -16.54 13.95
CA GLU A 77 21.48 -17.56 13.92
C GLU A 77 20.07 -16.94 13.80
N ALA A 78 19.88 -15.71 14.30
CA ALA A 78 18.61 -14.99 14.16
C ALA A 78 18.31 -14.56 12.70
N LEU A 79 19.27 -14.71 11.78
CA LEU A 79 19.08 -14.46 10.35
C LEU A 79 18.60 -15.71 9.58
N ASP A 80 18.71 -16.90 10.17
CA ASP A 80 18.32 -18.15 9.53
C ASP A 80 16.81 -18.18 9.27
N GLY A 81 16.42 -18.52 8.03
CA GLY A 81 15.01 -18.52 7.61
C GLY A 81 14.39 -17.12 7.47
N GLY A 82 15.22 -16.07 7.40
CA GLY A 82 14.76 -14.69 7.24
C GLY A 82 13.89 -14.46 5.99
N ASN A 83 12.92 -13.55 6.10
CA ASN A 83 12.06 -13.18 4.98
C ASN A 83 12.72 -12.10 4.10
N THR A 84 12.90 -12.38 2.80
CA THR A 84 13.55 -11.45 1.86
C THR A 84 12.82 -10.10 1.75
N ALA A 85 11.50 -10.08 1.84
CA ALA A 85 10.73 -8.83 1.80
C ALA A 85 11.06 -7.96 3.02
N ASP A 86 11.26 -8.59 4.17
CA ASP A 86 11.62 -7.88 5.39
C ASP A 86 13.03 -7.30 5.31
N ALA A 87 14.00 -8.09 4.83
CA ALA A 87 15.36 -7.62 4.60
C ALA A 87 15.39 -6.45 3.60
N LEU A 88 14.64 -6.53 2.49
CA LEU A 88 14.53 -5.44 1.51
C LEU A 88 13.98 -4.16 2.13
N VAL A 89 12.95 -4.25 2.99
CA VAL A 89 12.45 -3.08 3.74
C VAL A 89 13.55 -2.52 4.65
N ASP A 90 14.28 -3.37 5.37
CA ASP A 90 15.29 -2.92 6.33
C ASP A 90 16.51 -2.28 5.65
N PHE A 91 16.89 -2.72 4.45
CA PHE A 91 18.00 -2.10 3.71
C PHE A 91 17.61 -0.81 2.96
N THR A 92 16.32 -0.58 2.73
CA THR A 92 15.87 0.46 1.81
C THR A 92 14.88 1.48 2.38
N GLY A 93 14.13 1.14 3.43
CA GLY A 93 12.93 1.86 3.85
C GLY A 93 11.78 1.83 2.83
N GLY A 94 11.90 1.00 1.80
CA GLY A 94 10.93 0.82 0.73
C GLY A 94 9.65 0.13 1.20
N VAL A 95 8.82 -0.23 0.24
CA VAL A 95 7.58 -0.99 0.46
C VAL A 95 7.64 -2.27 -0.34
N CYS A 96 7.63 -3.39 0.36
CA CYS A 96 7.62 -4.70 -0.27
C CYS A 96 6.20 -5.20 -0.47
N GLU A 97 5.97 -5.71 -1.67
CA GLU A 97 4.76 -6.39 -2.06
C GLU A 97 5.12 -7.84 -2.41
N PRO A 98 4.87 -8.79 -1.50
CA PRO A 98 4.97 -10.21 -1.79
C PRO A 98 3.77 -10.68 -2.62
N MET A 99 4.01 -11.54 -3.60
CA MET A 99 3.03 -12.10 -4.51
C MET A 99 3.25 -13.61 -4.65
N ASP A 100 2.19 -14.39 -4.42
CA ASP A 100 2.15 -15.82 -4.74
C ASP A 100 1.80 -15.98 -6.22
N LEU A 101 2.72 -16.53 -7.01
CA LEU A 101 2.53 -16.71 -8.44
C LEU A 101 1.59 -17.89 -8.78
N MET A 102 1.36 -18.79 -7.82
CA MET A 102 0.55 -20.00 -7.98
C MET A 102 -0.94 -19.75 -7.70
N GLU A 103 -1.28 -18.90 -6.72
CA GLU A 103 -2.67 -18.70 -6.30
C GLU A 103 -3.48 -17.76 -7.20
N ASN A 104 -2.81 -16.92 -7.99
CA ASN A 104 -3.45 -15.81 -8.70
C ASN A 104 -3.83 -16.12 -10.17
N GLY A 105 -3.55 -17.32 -10.64
CA GLY A 105 -3.87 -17.79 -11.99
C GLY A 105 -3.04 -17.13 -13.10
N PHE A 106 -1.83 -16.65 -12.80
CA PHE A 106 -0.96 -16.00 -13.79
C PHE A 106 -0.51 -16.97 -14.90
N LYS A 107 -0.47 -18.27 -14.60
CA LYS A 107 -0.06 -19.29 -15.56
C LYS A 107 -1.12 -19.52 -16.63
N GLU A 108 -2.39 -19.56 -16.23
CA GLU A 108 -3.53 -19.85 -17.10
C GLU A 108 -4.04 -18.61 -17.84
N ASP A 109 -3.94 -17.44 -17.22
CA ASP A 109 -4.52 -16.18 -17.70
C ASP A 109 -3.46 -15.26 -18.33
N GLU A 110 -3.49 -15.14 -19.66
CA GLU A 110 -2.55 -14.32 -20.42
C GLU A 110 -2.70 -12.81 -20.11
N GLU A 111 -3.91 -12.33 -19.86
CA GLU A 111 -4.15 -10.91 -19.57
C GLU A 111 -3.51 -10.55 -18.23
N LYS A 112 -3.77 -11.34 -17.17
CA LYS A 112 -3.14 -11.15 -15.86
C LYS A 112 -1.63 -11.26 -15.92
N ARG A 113 -1.09 -12.17 -16.72
CA ARG A 113 0.36 -12.33 -16.90
C ARG A 113 0.97 -11.10 -17.56
N ASN A 114 0.32 -10.55 -18.57
CA ASN A 114 0.75 -9.32 -19.23
C ASN A 114 0.67 -8.11 -18.29
N GLU A 115 -0.40 -7.98 -17.51
CA GLU A 115 -0.52 -6.93 -16.48
C GLU A 115 0.59 -7.05 -15.41
N LEU A 116 0.88 -8.27 -14.97
CA LEU A 116 1.98 -8.53 -14.05
C LEU A 116 3.32 -8.13 -14.67
N PHE A 117 3.59 -8.50 -15.93
CA PHE A 117 4.81 -8.08 -16.61
C PHE A 117 4.96 -6.55 -16.65
N GLU A 118 3.91 -5.81 -17.04
CA GLU A 118 3.95 -4.34 -17.03
C GLU A 118 4.25 -3.78 -15.65
N ARG A 119 3.72 -4.42 -14.62
CA ARG A 119 3.94 -4.04 -13.23
C ARG A 119 5.39 -4.26 -12.80
N VAL A 120 5.96 -5.44 -13.09
CA VAL A 120 7.37 -5.77 -12.79
C VAL A 120 8.29 -4.81 -13.54
N LEU A 121 8.04 -4.61 -14.83
CA LEU A 121 8.78 -3.67 -15.69
C LEU A 121 8.71 -2.23 -15.15
N LYS A 122 7.55 -1.79 -14.67
CA LYS A 122 7.38 -0.46 -14.07
C LYS A 122 8.14 -0.31 -12.74
N VAL A 123 8.21 -1.36 -11.92
CA VAL A 123 8.99 -1.36 -10.67
C VAL A 123 10.48 -1.26 -11.00
N HIS A 124 10.97 -2.11 -11.90
CA HIS A 124 12.36 -2.14 -12.34
C HIS A 124 12.80 -0.80 -12.94
N ASN A 125 12.05 -0.25 -13.90
CA ASN A 125 12.36 1.04 -14.54
C ASN A 125 12.35 2.22 -13.57
N ARG A 126 11.74 2.09 -12.39
CA ARG A 126 11.72 3.10 -11.32
C ARG A 126 12.77 2.84 -10.25
N GLY A 127 13.72 1.94 -10.49
CA GLY A 127 14.79 1.58 -9.56
C GLY A 127 14.32 0.74 -8.37
N GLY A 128 13.14 0.12 -8.45
CA GLY A 128 12.68 -0.83 -7.43
C GLY A 128 13.54 -2.10 -7.43
N LEU A 129 13.66 -2.71 -6.26
CA LEU A 129 14.36 -3.99 -6.10
C LEU A 129 13.35 -5.12 -6.23
N ILE A 130 13.72 -6.18 -6.93
CA ILE A 130 12.83 -7.29 -7.21
C ILE A 130 13.57 -8.58 -6.85
N SER A 131 12.90 -9.44 -6.10
CA SER A 131 13.40 -10.77 -5.75
C SER A 131 12.34 -11.81 -6.05
N CYS A 132 12.75 -13.01 -6.38
CA CYS A 132 11.86 -14.14 -6.63
C CYS A 132 12.45 -15.41 -6.02
N SER A 133 11.61 -16.41 -5.77
CA SER A 133 12.06 -17.69 -5.25
C SER A 133 11.18 -18.84 -5.74
N ILE A 134 11.69 -20.05 -5.58
CA ILE A 134 10.96 -21.29 -5.80
C ILE A 134 10.77 -21.96 -4.45
N ARG A 135 9.53 -22.19 -4.04
CA ARG A 135 9.18 -22.70 -2.71
C ARG A 135 9.71 -24.12 -2.53
N ALA A 136 10.49 -24.34 -1.48
CA ALA A 136 10.82 -25.67 -0.98
C ALA A 136 9.71 -26.11 -0.02
N THR A 137 9.17 -27.32 -0.23
CA THR A 137 8.07 -27.87 0.59
C THR A 137 8.56 -28.80 1.68
N THR A 138 9.77 -29.33 1.55
CA THR A 138 10.42 -30.18 2.55
C THR A 138 11.83 -29.69 2.84
N ALA A 139 12.44 -30.18 3.91
CA ALA A 139 13.83 -29.84 4.24
C ALA A 139 14.82 -30.39 3.21
N GLU A 140 14.53 -31.55 2.61
CA GLU A 140 15.34 -32.15 1.54
C GLU A 140 15.28 -31.34 0.24
N ASP A 141 14.18 -30.62 0.01
CA ASP A 141 14.01 -29.72 -1.12
C ASP A 141 14.75 -28.39 -0.95
N MET A 142 15.21 -28.09 0.26
CA MET A 142 15.90 -26.84 0.55
C MET A 142 17.24 -26.80 -0.19
N GLU A 143 17.45 -25.77 -1.00
CA GLU A 143 18.62 -25.62 -1.87
C GLU A 143 18.80 -26.75 -2.90
N ALA A 144 17.75 -27.54 -3.15
CA ALA A 144 17.77 -28.60 -4.14
C ALA A 144 17.79 -28.04 -5.56
N ARG A 145 18.65 -28.61 -6.41
CA ARG A 145 18.77 -28.25 -7.82
C ARG A 145 17.75 -29.03 -8.67
N LEU A 146 17.02 -28.30 -9.51
CA LEU A 146 16.13 -28.83 -10.53
C LEU A 146 16.89 -29.21 -11.80
N ASP A 147 16.29 -30.09 -12.61
CA ASP A 147 16.84 -30.52 -13.91
C ASP A 147 17.07 -29.34 -14.87
N CYS A 148 16.24 -28.28 -14.74
CA CYS A 148 16.36 -27.05 -15.51
C CYS A 148 17.44 -26.07 -14.99
N GLY A 149 18.24 -26.48 -14.00
CA GLY A 149 19.35 -25.70 -13.45
C GLY A 149 18.99 -24.79 -12.26
N LEU A 150 17.70 -24.44 -12.11
CA LEU A 150 17.19 -23.61 -11.01
C LEU A 150 17.28 -24.33 -9.65
N VAL A 151 17.20 -23.56 -8.56
CA VAL A 151 17.39 -24.03 -7.18
C VAL A 151 16.15 -23.67 -6.35
N LYS A 152 15.63 -24.64 -5.60
CA LYS A 152 14.50 -24.47 -4.68
C LYS A 152 14.96 -23.90 -3.33
N GLY A 153 14.04 -23.26 -2.61
CA GLY A 153 14.26 -22.76 -1.25
C GLY A 153 15.12 -21.50 -1.16
N HIS A 154 15.47 -20.88 -2.28
CA HIS A 154 16.48 -19.82 -2.35
C HIS A 154 15.91 -18.57 -3.04
N ALA A 155 16.43 -17.40 -2.67
CA ALA A 155 16.07 -16.11 -3.26
C ALA A 155 17.00 -15.70 -4.43
N TYR A 156 16.41 -15.51 -5.61
CA TYR A 156 17.05 -14.90 -6.78
C TYR A 156 16.80 -13.38 -6.79
N GLY A 157 17.78 -12.63 -7.28
CA GLY A 157 17.63 -11.20 -7.55
C GLY A 157 17.30 -10.95 -9.02
N VAL A 158 16.27 -10.17 -9.32
CA VAL A 158 15.99 -9.77 -10.71
C VAL A 158 16.81 -8.54 -11.05
N THR A 159 17.67 -8.65 -12.06
CA THR A 159 18.63 -7.59 -12.43
C THR A 159 18.18 -6.80 -13.64
N ASP A 160 17.37 -7.38 -14.53
CA ASP A 160 16.81 -6.66 -15.68
C ASP A 160 15.43 -7.18 -16.11
N VAL A 161 14.60 -6.32 -16.67
CA VAL A 161 13.25 -6.64 -17.18
C VAL A 161 13.02 -5.86 -18.47
N ARG A 162 12.83 -6.54 -19.60
CA ARG A 162 12.79 -5.87 -20.91
C ARG A 162 11.86 -6.53 -21.90
N ARG A 163 11.43 -5.73 -22.87
CA ARG A 163 10.85 -6.21 -24.12
C ARG A 163 11.95 -6.32 -25.18
N VAL A 164 12.24 -7.52 -25.64
CA VAL A 164 13.27 -7.80 -26.65
C VAL A 164 12.61 -7.95 -28.02
N ARG A 165 13.11 -7.24 -29.03
CA ARG A 165 12.59 -7.36 -30.40
C ARG A 165 13.20 -8.57 -31.10
N LEU A 166 12.37 -9.34 -31.79
CA LEU A 166 12.81 -10.48 -32.59
C LEU A 166 13.01 -10.08 -34.06
N GLY A 167 14.01 -10.68 -34.73
CA GLY A 167 14.25 -10.57 -36.17
C GLY A 167 15.48 -9.75 -36.59
N HIS A 168 15.80 -9.84 -37.88
CA HIS A 168 16.96 -9.19 -38.52
C HIS A 168 16.52 -8.24 -39.64
N GLY A 169 17.20 -7.10 -39.77
CA GLY A 169 17.04 -6.15 -40.89
C GLY A 169 15.80 -5.24 -40.85
N LEU A 170 15.62 -4.43 -41.91
CA LEU A 170 14.56 -3.41 -42.02
C LEU A 170 13.12 -3.99 -41.97
N LEU A 171 12.93 -5.27 -42.30
CA LEU A 171 11.61 -5.94 -42.25
C LEU A 171 11.12 -6.22 -40.82
N ALA A 172 12.03 -6.43 -39.87
CA ALA A 172 11.70 -6.50 -38.43
C ALA A 172 11.27 -5.13 -37.86
N TYR A 173 11.49 -4.04 -38.60
CA TYR A 173 10.96 -2.72 -38.25
C TYR A 173 9.43 -2.65 -38.44
N PHE A 174 8.88 -3.49 -39.32
CA PHE A 174 7.45 -3.50 -39.67
C PHE A 174 6.66 -4.65 -39.01
N LYS A 175 7.33 -5.72 -38.53
CA LYS A 175 6.73 -6.77 -37.68
C LYS A 175 7.19 -6.59 -36.23
N SER A 176 6.29 -6.18 -35.34
CA SER A 176 6.64 -5.85 -33.95
C SER A 176 6.56 -7.04 -33.00
N ASP A 177 7.13 -8.19 -33.35
CA ASP A 177 7.16 -9.32 -32.42
C ASP A 177 8.16 -9.00 -31.30
N LYS A 178 7.62 -8.74 -30.11
CA LYS A 178 8.38 -8.43 -28.89
C LYS A 178 8.19 -9.57 -27.91
N LEU A 179 9.29 -9.99 -27.30
CA LEU A 179 9.32 -10.98 -26.25
C LEU A 179 9.47 -10.30 -24.89
N ASN A 180 8.63 -10.66 -23.93
CA ASN A 180 8.73 -10.20 -22.55
C ASN A 180 9.79 -11.06 -21.85
N MET A 181 10.89 -10.43 -21.45
CA MET A 181 12.08 -11.10 -20.93
C MET A 181 12.42 -10.59 -19.53
N ILE A 182 12.95 -11.49 -18.70
CA ILE A 182 13.41 -11.19 -17.34
C ILE A 182 14.79 -11.81 -17.14
N ARG A 183 15.70 -11.04 -16.52
CA ARG A 183 17.04 -11.48 -16.14
C ARG A 183 17.12 -11.61 -14.63
N MET A 184 17.60 -12.74 -14.15
CA MET A 184 17.82 -12.98 -12.73
C MET A 184 19.27 -13.32 -12.47
N ARG A 185 19.66 -13.19 -11.20
CA ARG A 185 20.96 -13.55 -10.67
C ARG A 185 20.80 -14.50 -9.51
N ASN A 186 21.51 -15.63 -9.57
CA ASN A 186 21.79 -16.47 -8.41
C ASN A 186 22.90 -15.80 -7.57
N PRO A 187 22.66 -15.42 -6.30
CA PRO A 187 23.67 -14.86 -5.40
C PRO A 187 24.93 -15.71 -5.21
N TRP A 188 24.87 -17.04 -5.38
CA TRP A 188 26.05 -17.90 -5.31
C TRP A 188 26.99 -17.71 -6.50
N GLY A 189 26.53 -17.01 -7.54
CA GLY A 189 27.28 -16.69 -8.74
C GLY A 189 27.67 -17.92 -9.55
N GLN A 190 26.83 -18.95 -9.51
CA GLN A 190 26.95 -20.20 -10.26
C GLN A 190 25.56 -20.82 -10.35
N ARG A 191 25.39 -21.85 -11.19
CA ARG A 191 24.13 -22.64 -11.34
C ARG A 191 22.99 -21.82 -11.96
N GLU A 192 23.07 -21.70 -13.27
CA GLU A 192 22.15 -20.95 -14.10
C GLU A 192 21.07 -21.84 -14.74
N TRP A 193 20.04 -21.17 -15.26
CA TRP A 193 19.02 -21.75 -16.13
C TRP A 193 19.66 -22.37 -17.39
N ASN A 194 19.28 -23.60 -17.74
CA ASN A 194 19.81 -24.32 -18.90
C ASN A 194 18.78 -24.51 -20.03
N GLY A 195 17.60 -23.88 -19.94
CA GLY A 195 16.55 -23.97 -20.94
C GLY A 195 16.66 -22.88 -22.02
N ALA A 196 15.53 -22.57 -22.65
CA ALA A 196 15.44 -21.54 -23.70
C ALA A 196 15.91 -20.17 -23.19
N TRP A 197 16.70 -19.45 -23.99
CA TRP A 197 17.31 -18.16 -23.66
C TRP A 197 18.35 -18.17 -22.55
N SER A 198 18.81 -19.35 -22.11
CA SER A 198 20.05 -19.48 -21.34
C SER A 198 21.25 -18.87 -22.08
N ASP A 199 22.36 -18.65 -21.40
CA ASP A 199 23.53 -17.96 -21.96
C ASP A 199 24.05 -18.58 -23.26
N SER A 200 24.03 -19.92 -23.36
CA SER A 200 24.46 -20.68 -24.55
C SER A 200 23.33 -21.05 -25.51
N SER A 201 22.10 -20.57 -25.29
CA SER A 201 20.90 -20.94 -26.06
C SER A 201 20.97 -20.48 -27.53
N GLU A 202 20.59 -21.35 -28.46
CA GLU A 202 20.54 -21.04 -29.89
C GLU A 202 19.45 -20.02 -30.24
N GLU A 203 18.43 -19.88 -29.38
CA GLU A 203 17.32 -18.94 -29.53
C GLU A 203 17.82 -17.49 -29.64
N TRP A 204 18.97 -17.17 -29.03
CA TRP A 204 19.63 -15.88 -29.21
C TRP A 204 19.94 -15.54 -30.66
N GLN A 205 20.12 -16.53 -31.55
CA GLN A 205 20.32 -16.31 -32.99
C GLN A 205 19.18 -15.51 -33.64
N ARG A 206 17.98 -15.53 -33.04
CA ARG A 206 16.78 -14.78 -33.48
C ARG A 206 16.82 -13.30 -33.12
N VAL A 207 17.74 -12.88 -32.26
CA VAL A 207 17.94 -11.49 -31.84
C VAL A 207 19.17 -10.91 -32.54
N SER A 208 19.10 -9.67 -33.01
CA SER A 208 20.24 -9.03 -33.68
C SER A 208 21.43 -8.85 -32.71
N MET A 209 22.66 -8.81 -33.25
CA MET A 209 23.86 -8.63 -32.43
C MET A 209 23.85 -7.30 -31.65
N SER A 210 23.37 -6.22 -32.27
CA SER A 210 23.24 -4.92 -31.60
C SER A 210 22.24 -4.94 -30.45
N GLU A 211 21.14 -5.67 -30.60
CA GLU A 211 20.14 -5.82 -29.54
C GLU A 211 20.68 -6.69 -28.40
N ARG A 212 21.39 -7.78 -28.69
CA ARG A 212 22.09 -8.61 -27.68
C ARG A 212 23.11 -7.82 -26.87
N GLN A 213 23.92 -7.00 -27.54
CA GLN A 213 24.88 -6.12 -26.87
C GLN A 213 24.18 -5.08 -26.00
N ARG A 214 23.04 -4.53 -26.46
CA ARG A 214 22.25 -3.55 -25.71
C ARG A 214 21.64 -4.14 -24.43
N ILE A 215 21.18 -5.39 -24.47
CA ILE A 215 20.60 -6.06 -23.29
C ILE A 215 21.67 -6.74 -22.41
N GLY A 216 22.94 -6.71 -22.83
CA GLY A 216 24.04 -7.26 -22.04
C GLY A 216 23.95 -8.77 -21.85
N VAL A 217 23.68 -9.53 -22.92
CA VAL A 217 23.89 -10.98 -22.91
C VAL A 217 25.39 -11.22 -22.88
N VAL A 218 25.88 -11.70 -21.74
CA VAL A 218 27.24 -12.20 -21.54
C VAL A 218 27.12 -13.71 -21.50
N VAL A 219 28.11 -14.43 -22.02
CA VAL A 219 28.17 -15.90 -21.91
C VAL A 219 29.23 -16.21 -20.87
N GLN A 220 28.83 -16.31 -19.61
CA GLN A 220 29.73 -16.53 -18.49
C GLN A 220 28.95 -17.16 -17.34
N ASP A 221 29.49 -18.19 -16.69
CA ASP A 221 28.90 -18.76 -15.45
C ASP A 221 29.16 -17.81 -14.28
N ASP A 222 28.38 -16.74 -14.21
CA ASP A 222 28.42 -15.70 -13.18
C ASP A 222 27.15 -15.68 -12.31
N GLY A 223 26.22 -16.60 -12.59
CA GLY A 223 24.93 -16.77 -11.95
C GLY A 223 23.82 -15.90 -12.55
N GLU A 224 24.11 -15.01 -13.50
CA GLU A 224 23.09 -14.23 -14.23
C GLU A 224 22.57 -15.00 -15.44
N PHE A 225 21.26 -14.98 -15.65
CA PHE A 225 20.65 -15.62 -16.83
C PHE A 225 19.33 -14.95 -17.21
N TRP A 226 19.01 -15.04 -18.50
CA TRP A 226 17.73 -14.59 -19.05
C TRP A 226 16.75 -15.75 -19.22
N MET A 227 15.46 -15.45 -19.13
CA MET A 227 14.38 -16.33 -19.59
C MET A 227 13.18 -15.51 -20.05
N THR A 228 12.23 -16.17 -20.70
CA THR A 228 10.94 -15.54 -21.01
C THR A 228 10.13 -15.32 -19.74
N PHE A 229 9.25 -14.32 -19.74
CA PHE A 229 8.36 -14.11 -18.62
C PHE A 229 7.35 -15.27 -18.44
N ASP A 230 7.04 -16.00 -19.52
CA ASP A 230 6.19 -17.19 -19.46
C ASP A 230 6.88 -18.35 -18.72
N ASP A 231 8.17 -18.58 -18.99
CA ASP A 231 8.98 -19.57 -18.27
C ASP A 231 9.13 -19.17 -16.80
N PHE A 232 9.33 -17.88 -16.53
CA PHE A 232 9.39 -17.35 -15.17
C PHE A 232 8.13 -17.71 -14.37
N ILE A 233 6.94 -17.42 -14.92
CA ILE A 233 5.65 -17.75 -14.27
C ILE A 233 5.44 -19.26 -14.15
N THR A 234 6.04 -20.05 -15.04
CA THR A 234 5.93 -21.51 -15.01
C THR A 234 6.76 -22.14 -13.90
N HIS A 235 7.93 -21.57 -13.61
CA HIS A 235 8.93 -22.18 -12.71
C HIS A 235 9.02 -21.53 -11.32
N PHE A 236 8.77 -20.22 -11.20
CA PHE A 236 8.85 -19.51 -9.93
C PHE A 236 7.51 -19.49 -9.20
N THR A 237 7.57 -19.53 -7.87
CA THR A 237 6.37 -19.58 -7.02
C THR A 237 6.10 -18.27 -6.31
N ASP A 238 7.15 -17.51 -5.99
CA ASP A 238 7.03 -16.30 -5.20
C ASP A 238 7.79 -15.14 -5.87
N LEU A 239 7.18 -13.96 -5.83
CA LEU A 239 7.75 -12.71 -6.35
C LEU A 239 7.58 -11.61 -5.32
N ILE A 240 8.65 -10.85 -5.07
CA ILE A 240 8.66 -9.71 -4.15
C ILE A 240 9.03 -8.47 -4.94
N LEU A 241 8.12 -7.49 -4.94
CA LEU A 241 8.33 -6.18 -5.56
C LEU A 241 8.59 -5.14 -4.47
N CYS A 242 9.86 -4.73 -4.29
CA CYS A 242 10.23 -3.67 -3.36
C CYS A 242 10.26 -2.32 -4.09
N ARG A 243 9.29 -1.46 -3.77
CA ARG A 243 9.19 -0.11 -4.33
C ARG A 243 9.98 0.87 -3.47
N LEU A 244 10.95 1.53 -4.09
CA LEU A 244 11.59 2.72 -3.51
C LEU A 244 10.67 3.91 -3.76
N ILE A 245 9.98 4.37 -2.72
CA ILE A 245 9.00 5.44 -2.84
C ILE A 245 9.71 6.77 -2.70
N ASN A 246 9.70 7.56 -3.78
CA ASN A 246 10.17 8.93 -3.74
C ASN A 246 9.06 9.82 -3.17
N THR A 247 9.26 10.30 -1.93
CA THR A 247 8.37 11.23 -1.23
C THR A 247 8.79 12.69 -1.38
N SER A 248 9.80 12.99 -2.20
CA SER A 248 10.28 14.36 -2.41
C SER A 248 9.20 15.23 -3.07
N TYR A 249 8.96 16.40 -2.46
CA TYR A 249 8.03 17.41 -2.97
C TYR A 249 8.44 18.01 -4.33
N LEU A 250 9.72 17.91 -4.70
CA LEU A 250 10.31 18.49 -5.92
C LEU A 250 10.69 17.40 -6.92
N SER A 251 9.76 16.50 -7.24
CA SER A 251 9.96 15.47 -8.26
C SER A 251 9.13 15.76 -9.51
N PHE A 252 9.73 15.60 -10.69
CA PHE A 252 9.03 15.62 -11.98
C PHE A 252 8.06 14.44 -12.15
N HIS A 253 8.14 13.43 -11.27
CA HIS A 253 7.27 12.27 -11.24
C HIS A 253 6.59 12.21 -9.87
N LYS A 254 5.33 12.63 -9.82
CA LYS A 254 4.46 12.36 -8.67
C LYS A 254 4.26 10.85 -8.60
N THR A 255 4.58 10.19 -7.50
CA THR A 255 4.31 8.75 -7.42
C THR A 255 3.42 8.35 -6.27
N TRP A 256 3.62 8.83 -5.03
CA TRP A 256 2.70 8.55 -3.93
C TRP A 256 2.80 9.63 -2.83
N VAL A 257 1.73 9.83 -2.08
CA VAL A 257 1.73 10.57 -0.81
C VAL A 257 1.76 9.54 0.31
N GLU A 258 2.77 9.61 1.17
CA GLU A 258 2.91 8.73 2.33
C GLU A 258 2.26 9.37 3.56
N ALA A 259 1.46 8.57 4.28
CA ALA A 259 1.06 8.87 5.63
C ALA A 259 1.55 7.75 6.57
N VAL A 260 2.12 8.14 7.70
CA VAL A 260 2.70 7.22 8.68
C VAL A 260 1.98 7.39 10.01
N MET A 261 1.59 6.26 10.61
CA MET A 261 1.03 6.23 11.96
C MET A 261 1.70 5.14 12.79
N ARG A 262 2.11 5.50 14.00
CA ARG A 262 2.57 4.57 15.03
C ARG A 262 1.41 4.31 15.97
N GLY A 263 1.17 3.04 16.29
CA GLY A 263 0.10 2.66 17.20
C GLY A 263 0.48 1.44 18.03
N SER A 264 -0.40 1.11 18.97
CA SER A 264 -0.22 -0.03 19.86
C SER A 264 -1.53 -0.75 20.12
N TRP A 265 -1.46 -2.08 20.20
CA TRP A 265 -2.48 -2.90 20.85
C TRP A 265 -2.08 -3.06 22.31
N ARG A 266 -2.99 -2.69 23.21
CA ARG A 266 -2.82 -2.76 24.67
C ARG A 266 -4.09 -3.26 25.31
N VAL A 267 -3.94 -4.12 26.30
CA VAL A 267 -5.05 -4.63 27.09
C VAL A 267 -5.38 -3.63 28.19
N HIS A 268 -6.66 -3.35 28.39
CA HIS A 268 -7.11 -2.51 29.49
C HIS A 268 -8.42 -3.03 30.09
N SER A 269 -8.58 -2.85 31.41
CA SER A 269 -9.77 -3.29 32.14
C SER A 269 -11.03 -2.50 31.76
N ASP A 270 -10.88 -1.19 31.51
CA ASP A 270 -11.89 -0.34 30.87
C ASP A 270 -11.98 -0.65 29.36
N PRO A 271 -13.13 -1.16 28.85
CA PRO A 271 -13.35 -1.45 27.43
C PRO A 271 -13.16 -0.26 26.49
N LEU A 272 -13.38 0.98 26.96
CA LEU A 272 -13.18 2.19 26.16
C LEU A 272 -11.69 2.50 25.94
N LEU A 273 -10.85 2.09 26.88
CA LEU A 273 -9.40 2.25 26.84
C LEU A 273 -8.69 1.02 26.28
N ASN A 274 -9.37 -0.13 26.18
CA ASN A 274 -8.83 -1.32 25.53
C ASN A 274 -8.51 -1.03 24.06
N ARG A 275 -7.39 -1.55 23.56
CA ARG A 275 -6.96 -1.40 22.15
C ARG A 275 -6.68 -2.75 21.48
N ALA A 276 -6.74 -3.87 22.21
CA ALA A 276 -6.48 -5.22 21.70
C ALA A 276 -7.80 -5.97 21.41
N GLY A 277 -8.54 -5.51 20.40
CA GLY A 277 -9.91 -5.95 20.12
C GLY A 277 -10.06 -7.19 19.25
N GLY A 278 -8.99 -7.63 18.57
CA GLY A 278 -9.01 -8.76 17.62
C GLY A 278 -9.73 -8.43 16.31
N CYS A 279 -9.84 -9.43 15.42
CA CYS A 279 -10.42 -9.27 14.08
C CYS A 279 -11.95 -9.11 14.08
N ILE A 280 -12.55 -8.87 12.89
CA ILE A 280 -13.99 -8.62 12.71
C ILE A 280 -14.89 -9.77 13.20
N ASN A 281 -14.35 -10.98 13.35
CA ASN A 281 -15.07 -12.12 13.92
C ASN A 281 -15.45 -11.88 15.40
N HIS A 282 -14.69 -11.04 16.11
CA HIS A 282 -14.90 -10.67 17.50
C HIS A 282 -15.76 -9.41 17.62
N LYS A 283 -17.04 -9.50 17.23
CA LYS A 283 -17.97 -8.35 17.11
C LYS A 283 -18.04 -7.43 18.32
N HIS A 284 -17.87 -7.97 19.54
CA HIS A 284 -17.97 -7.20 20.78
C HIS A 284 -16.72 -6.35 21.08
N THR A 285 -15.55 -6.76 20.59
CA THR A 285 -14.26 -6.13 20.92
C THR A 285 -13.59 -5.51 19.70
N PHE A 286 -13.99 -5.85 18.48
CA PHE A 286 -13.38 -5.37 17.23
C PHE A 286 -13.26 -3.84 17.14
N LEU A 287 -14.28 -3.09 17.59
CA LEU A 287 -14.26 -1.64 17.54
C LEU A 287 -13.37 -0.99 18.62
N GLN A 288 -12.82 -1.78 19.55
CA GLN A 288 -11.87 -1.30 20.56
C GLN A 288 -10.47 -1.07 19.96
N ASN A 289 -10.13 -1.72 18.84
CA ASN A 289 -8.85 -1.51 18.14
C ASN A 289 -8.63 -0.03 17.75
N PRO A 290 -7.37 0.42 17.54
CA PRO A 290 -7.08 1.74 17.00
C PRO A 290 -7.79 1.95 15.66
N GLN A 291 -8.25 3.17 15.40
CA GLN A 291 -9.00 3.51 14.19
C GLN A 291 -8.42 4.77 13.55
N VAL A 292 -8.27 4.76 12.23
CA VAL A 292 -7.91 5.97 11.44
C VAL A 292 -9.00 6.28 10.43
N GLU A 293 -9.52 7.51 10.41
CA GLU A 293 -10.41 8.04 9.36
C GLU A 293 -10.20 9.55 9.23
N LEU A 294 -10.42 10.13 8.03
CA LEU A 294 -10.53 11.57 7.87
C LEU A 294 -11.99 12.03 7.78
N ASN A 295 -12.33 12.94 8.71
CA ASN A 295 -13.60 13.67 8.92
C ASN A 295 -14.64 13.01 9.84
N ARG A 296 -14.22 11.99 10.58
CA ARG A 296 -14.75 11.76 11.92
C ARG A 296 -13.81 12.46 12.89
N ILE A 297 -14.34 13.29 13.79
CA ILE A 297 -13.54 13.88 14.89
C ILE A 297 -13.43 12.87 16.04
N TYR A 298 -14.31 11.87 16.06
CA TYR A 298 -14.48 10.90 17.13
C TYR A 298 -14.49 9.47 16.59
N ARG A 299 -14.24 8.50 17.47
CA ARG A 299 -14.17 7.06 17.14
C ARG A 299 -15.43 6.53 16.47
N MET A 300 -15.26 5.47 15.69
CA MET A 300 -16.36 4.66 15.19
C MET A 300 -16.94 3.82 16.31
N HIS A 301 -18.24 3.98 16.51
CA HIS A 301 -19.01 3.19 17.47
C HIS A 301 -19.91 2.14 16.80
N ALA A 302 -19.99 2.16 15.47
CA ALA A 302 -20.70 1.17 14.68
C ALA A 302 -19.87 0.72 13.47
N THR A 303 -19.90 -0.59 13.18
CA THR A 303 -19.24 -1.18 12.01
C THR A 303 -19.88 -0.69 10.72
N GLN A 304 -19.06 -0.18 9.79
CA GLN A 304 -19.48 0.17 8.43
C GLN A 304 -19.23 -1.00 7.47
N LYS A 305 -19.74 -0.89 6.23
CA LYS A 305 -19.48 -1.89 5.17
C LYS A 305 -17.98 -2.05 4.96
N LYS A 306 -17.47 -3.26 5.13
CA LYS A 306 -16.08 -3.60 4.78
C LYS A 306 -15.92 -3.51 3.26
N VAL A 307 -15.06 -2.60 2.81
CA VAL A 307 -14.72 -2.42 1.39
C VAL A 307 -13.37 -3.02 1.01
N GLY A 308 -12.62 -3.52 1.99
CA GLY A 308 -11.28 -4.07 1.81
C GLY A 308 -10.71 -4.69 3.08
N GLY A 309 -9.65 -5.48 2.96
CA GLY A 309 -8.90 -6.02 4.09
C GLY A 309 -7.78 -6.96 3.66
N SER A 310 -6.88 -7.27 4.59
CA SER A 310 -5.81 -8.25 4.41
C SER A 310 -6.22 -9.66 4.85
N THR A 311 -5.48 -10.65 4.35
CA THR A 311 -5.39 -11.95 5.00
C THR A 311 -4.57 -11.79 6.29
N TYR A 312 -4.94 -12.49 7.35
CA TYR A 312 -4.13 -12.56 8.57
C TYR A 312 -3.01 -13.57 8.34
N ILE A 313 -1.77 -13.11 8.46
CA ILE A 313 -0.57 -13.92 8.27
C ILE A 313 0.34 -13.60 9.44
N ASN A 314 0.96 -14.63 10.03
CA ASN A 314 1.98 -14.46 11.05
C ASN A 314 3.30 -14.03 10.38
N SER A 315 3.36 -12.77 9.98
CA SER A 315 4.52 -12.13 9.34
C SER A 315 4.77 -10.79 10.02
N ARG A 316 6.02 -10.31 9.98
CA ARG A 316 6.40 -9.01 10.52
C ARG A 316 5.65 -7.86 9.85
N SER A 317 5.35 -8.00 8.56
CA SER A 317 4.62 -7.01 7.79
C SER A 317 3.52 -7.67 6.95
N VAL A 318 2.40 -6.96 6.81
CA VAL A 318 1.27 -7.37 5.97
C VAL A 318 1.03 -6.25 4.96
N PHE A 319 1.14 -6.58 3.67
CA PHE A 319 0.91 -5.65 2.58
C PHE A 319 -0.47 -5.87 1.98
N VAL A 320 -1.17 -4.78 1.69
CA VAL A 320 -2.44 -4.79 0.97
C VAL A 320 -2.45 -3.64 -0.02
N ARG A 321 -2.88 -3.95 -1.25
CA ARG A 321 -3.19 -2.97 -2.29
C ARG A 321 -4.65 -3.10 -2.68
N ILE A 322 -5.38 -1.99 -2.67
CA ILE A 322 -6.79 -1.93 -3.04
C ILE A 322 -7.01 -0.65 -3.82
N ASP A 323 -7.77 -0.75 -4.91
CA ASP A 323 -8.27 0.41 -5.64
C ASP A 323 -9.66 0.75 -5.08
N LEU A 324 -9.82 1.97 -4.58
CA LEU A 324 -11.05 2.45 -3.98
C LEU A 324 -11.50 3.73 -4.70
N PRO A 325 -12.82 3.96 -4.86
CA PRO A 325 -13.33 5.25 -5.29
C PRO A 325 -12.81 6.39 -4.41
N GLU A 326 -12.77 7.62 -4.94
CA GLU A 326 -12.45 8.77 -4.11
C GLU A 326 -13.51 8.92 -3.00
N GLY A 327 -13.07 8.88 -1.74
CA GLY A 327 -14.00 8.81 -0.61
C GLY A 327 -13.30 8.89 0.74
N ARG A 328 -14.04 8.53 1.78
CA ARG A 328 -13.56 8.49 3.16
C ARG A 328 -13.63 7.06 3.68
N TYR A 329 -12.52 6.63 4.27
CA TYR A 329 -12.32 5.25 4.67
C TYR A 329 -11.72 5.18 6.06
N VAL A 330 -12.09 4.12 6.77
CA VAL A 330 -11.51 3.78 8.07
C VAL A 330 -10.61 2.57 7.91
N ILE A 331 -9.37 2.69 8.37
CA ILE A 331 -8.48 1.53 8.51
C ILE A 331 -8.47 1.15 9.99
N ILE A 332 -8.71 -0.13 10.26
CA ILE A 332 -8.69 -0.71 11.60
C ILE A 332 -7.57 -1.75 11.64
N PRO A 333 -6.36 -1.39 12.10
CA PRO A 333 -5.29 -2.37 12.32
C PRO A 333 -5.61 -3.27 13.52
N THR A 334 -5.57 -4.59 13.31
CA THR A 334 -5.95 -5.58 14.33
C THR A 334 -5.02 -6.78 14.30
N THR A 335 -4.83 -7.43 15.44
CA THR A 335 -4.41 -8.83 15.51
C THR A 335 -5.58 -9.77 15.16
N PHE A 336 -5.31 -11.06 14.93
CA PHE A 336 -6.37 -12.04 14.67
C PHE A 336 -7.23 -12.25 15.92
N ASP A 337 -6.58 -12.65 17.02
CA ASP A 337 -7.20 -12.85 18.32
C ASP A 337 -7.15 -11.59 19.19
N PRO A 338 -8.16 -11.37 20.05
CA PRO A 338 -8.16 -10.28 21.03
C PRO A 338 -7.13 -10.52 22.14
N GLY A 339 -6.78 -9.47 22.87
CA GLY A 339 -5.88 -9.55 24.03
C GLY A 339 -4.39 -9.64 23.70
N LEU A 340 -4.02 -9.71 22.42
CA LEU A 340 -2.62 -9.66 21.99
C LEU A 340 -2.11 -8.22 22.04
N GLU A 341 -0.99 -8.02 22.73
CA GLU A 341 -0.32 -6.73 22.85
C GLU A 341 0.85 -6.63 21.88
N GLY A 342 1.10 -5.43 21.39
CA GLY A 342 2.23 -5.17 20.50
C GLY A 342 2.19 -3.76 19.93
N ASP A 343 3.32 -3.35 19.36
CA ASP A 343 3.44 -2.09 18.65
C ASP A 343 3.38 -2.33 17.15
N PHE A 344 2.83 -1.36 16.42
CA PHE A 344 2.74 -1.44 14.97
C PHE A 344 3.03 -0.11 14.30
N LEU A 345 3.41 -0.21 13.03
CA LEU A 345 3.60 0.91 12.14
C LEU A 345 2.66 0.73 10.93
N LEU A 346 1.72 1.65 10.76
CA LEU A 346 0.88 1.72 9.59
C LEU A 346 1.45 2.75 8.61
N ARG A 347 1.80 2.30 7.40
CA ARG A 347 2.24 3.17 6.29
C ARG A 347 1.19 3.08 5.18
N ILE A 348 0.67 4.24 4.78
CA ILE A 348 -0.39 4.35 3.78
C ILE A 348 0.17 5.15 2.61
N PHE A 349 0.01 4.62 1.40
CA PHE A 349 0.46 5.26 0.18
C PHE A 349 -0.75 5.51 -0.71
N THR A 350 -1.02 6.79 -1.00
CA THR A 350 -2.13 7.21 -1.88
C THR A 350 -1.61 7.98 -3.08
N ASP A 351 -2.24 7.81 -4.24
CA ASP A 351 -1.92 8.53 -5.48
C ASP A 351 -2.44 9.98 -5.46
N VAL A 352 -3.45 10.23 -4.62
CA VAL A 352 -3.97 11.54 -4.26
C VAL A 352 -3.47 11.99 -2.88
N PRO A 353 -3.39 13.30 -2.59
CA PRO A 353 -3.16 13.79 -1.24
C PRO A 353 -4.20 13.24 -0.26
N SER A 354 -3.74 12.62 0.80
CA SER A 354 -4.56 12.15 1.90
C SER A 354 -4.13 12.83 3.21
N VAL A 355 -5.07 12.97 4.14
CA VAL A 355 -4.80 13.54 5.47
C VAL A 355 -5.17 12.46 6.49
N CYS A 356 -4.32 11.46 6.68
CA CYS A 356 -4.57 10.39 7.64
C CYS A 356 -4.37 10.90 9.08
N LYS A 357 -5.27 10.55 10.00
CA LYS A 357 -5.20 10.87 11.43
C LYS A 357 -5.81 9.75 12.27
N GLU A 358 -5.29 9.57 13.49
CA GLU A 358 -5.85 8.66 14.48
C GLU A 358 -7.08 9.27 15.17
N LEU A 359 -8.10 8.44 15.42
CA LEU A 359 -9.30 8.80 16.18
C LEU A 359 -9.14 8.38 17.64
N THR A 360 -8.76 9.32 18.51
CA THR A 360 -8.50 9.03 19.94
C THR A 360 -9.62 9.43 20.88
N VAL A 361 -10.59 10.24 20.41
CA VAL A 361 -11.65 10.81 21.24
C VAL A 361 -12.98 10.09 20.99
N ASP A 362 -13.69 9.65 22.03
CA ASP A 362 -14.95 8.91 21.90
C ASP A 362 -16.16 9.81 21.59
N GLU A 363 -16.22 11.01 22.20
CA GLU A 363 -17.31 11.97 22.04
C GLU A 363 -16.79 13.42 22.19
N PRO A 364 -17.57 14.46 21.82
CA PRO A 364 -17.18 15.85 22.00
C PRO A 364 -16.66 16.12 23.42
N PRO A 365 -15.45 16.70 23.59
CA PRO A 365 -14.89 16.91 24.91
C PRO A 365 -15.73 17.95 25.67
N ASN A 366 -15.97 17.67 26.96
CA ASN A 366 -16.64 18.63 27.81
C ASN A 366 -15.65 19.72 28.24
N THR A 367 -15.68 20.87 27.56
CA THR A 367 -14.77 22.00 27.81
C THR A 367 -15.44 23.10 28.63
N CYS A 368 -14.68 24.08 29.12
CA CYS A 368 -15.23 25.27 29.79
C CYS A 368 -16.24 26.04 28.93
N TRP A 369 -16.15 25.93 27.59
CA TRP A 369 -17.10 26.50 26.64
C TRP A 369 -18.41 25.71 26.53
N SER A 370 -18.45 24.44 26.97
CA SER A 370 -19.68 23.64 27.00
C SER A 370 -20.75 24.25 27.91
N GLY A 371 -20.33 24.88 29.02
CA GLY A 371 -21.24 25.57 29.94
C GLY A 371 -21.85 26.84 29.33
N MET A 372 -21.13 27.53 28.43
CA MET A 372 -21.61 28.77 27.79
C MET A 372 -22.34 28.53 26.46
N CYS A 373 -21.88 27.57 25.66
CA CYS A 373 -22.39 27.33 24.31
C CYS A 373 -23.25 26.06 24.19
N GLY A 374 -23.49 25.35 25.29
CA GLY A 374 -24.20 24.09 25.38
C GLY A 374 -23.34 22.88 24.98
N TYR A 375 -23.64 21.71 25.56
CA TYR A 375 -23.07 20.42 25.19
C TYR A 375 -24.01 19.66 24.23
N PRO A 376 -23.50 18.88 23.26
CA PRO A 376 -24.34 18.06 22.40
C PRO A 376 -25.21 17.09 23.21
N SER A 377 -26.49 17.00 22.87
CA SER A 377 -27.44 16.08 23.51
C SER A 377 -27.92 14.97 22.58
N LEU A 378 -27.56 15.07 21.30
CA LEU A 378 -27.91 14.11 20.26
C LEU A 378 -26.72 13.93 19.31
N VAL A 379 -26.59 12.74 18.74
CA VAL A 379 -25.77 12.46 17.56
C VAL A 379 -26.70 12.05 16.43
N THR A 380 -26.52 12.65 15.25
CA THR A 380 -27.29 12.31 14.05
C THR A 380 -26.34 11.99 12.89
N GLN A 381 -26.44 10.78 12.34
CA GLN A 381 -25.87 10.41 11.06
C GLN A 381 -26.88 10.67 9.96
N VAL A 382 -26.44 11.32 8.89
CA VAL A 382 -27.22 11.51 7.67
C VAL A 382 -26.44 10.91 6.52
N TYR A 383 -27.07 9.99 5.82
CA TYR A 383 -26.53 9.32 4.65
C TYR A 383 -27.37 9.71 3.44
N VAL A 384 -26.77 10.48 2.52
CA VAL A 384 -27.36 10.83 1.24
C VAL A 384 -26.94 9.76 0.25
N VAL A 385 -27.89 8.89 -0.11
CA VAL A 385 -27.64 7.71 -0.93
C VAL A 385 -27.47 8.12 -2.39
N GLU A 386 -28.54 8.71 -2.94
CA GLU A 386 -28.65 9.04 -4.35
C GLU A 386 -29.69 10.14 -4.57
N ALA A 387 -29.68 10.74 -5.75
CA ALA A 387 -30.80 11.49 -6.28
C ALA A 387 -31.20 10.95 -7.65
N ASN A 388 -32.44 11.22 -8.05
CA ASN A 388 -32.98 10.76 -9.33
C ASN A 388 -33.77 11.87 -10.00
N GLY A 389 -33.69 11.96 -11.33
CA GLY A 389 -34.52 12.87 -12.11
C GLY A 389 -34.21 14.35 -11.93
N LEU A 390 -32.97 14.70 -11.54
CA LEU A 390 -32.53 16.08 -11.38
C LEU A 390 -32.72 16.88 -12.68
N ALA A 391 -32.89 18.20 -12.59
CA ALA A 391 -32.97 19.06 -13.77
C ALA A 391 -31.62 19.09 -14.51
N GLY A 392 -31.61 18.85 -15.83
CA GLY A 392 -30.42 19.05 -16.66
C GLY A 392 -30.16 20.53 -16.88
N GLN A 393 -29.11 21.08 -16.28
CA GLN A 393 -28.77 22.51 -16.34
C GLN A 393 -27.61 22.84 -17.28
N ASP A 394 -26.87 21.83 -17.76
CA ASP A 394 -25.73 22.02 -18.65
C ASP A 394 -26.16 21.99 -20.12
N SER A 395 -25.27 22.46 -21.01
CA SER A 395 -25.56 22.61 -22.45
C SER A 395 -25.89 21.31 -23.17
N ASP A 396 -25.46 20.18 -22.62
CA ASP A 396 -25.72 18.82 -23.12
C ASP A 396 -27.01 18.19 -22.54
N GLY A 397 -27.73 18.93 -21.68
CA GLY A 397 -28.96 18.46 -21.06
C GLY A 397 -28.76 17.53 -19.85
N VAL A 398 -27.52 17.38 -19.36
CA VAL A 398 -27.20 16.73 -18.08
C VAL A 398 -26.68 17.74 -17.05
N SER A 399 -26.03 17.28 -15.99
CA SER A 399 -25.50 18.10 -14.89
C SER A 399 -24.33 17.38 -14.22
N ASP A 400 -23.53 18.15 -13.49
CA ASP A 400 -22.48 17.71 -12.57
C ASP A 400 -22.91 17.90 -11.10
N PRO A 401 -23.91 17.13 -10.60
CA PRO A 401 -24.49 17.35 -9.29
C PRO A 401 -23.56 16.97 -8.12
N TYR A 402 -23.67 17.72 -7.03
CA TYR A 402 -23.12 17.39 -5.70
C TYR A 402 -24.10 17.80 -4.59
N ALA A 403 -24.04 17.13 -3.44
CA ALA A 403 -24.86 17.38 -2.28
C ALA A 403 -24.09 18.09 -1.15
N ILE A 404 -24.77 18.96 -0.40
CA ILE A 404 -24.30 19.56 0.86
C ILE A 404 -25.31 19.24 1.96
N ILE A 405 -24.87 18.49 2.97
CA ILE A 405 -25.61 18.27 4.21
C ILE A 405 -25.25 19.38 5.19
N ARG A 406 -26.21 20.15 5.69
CA ARG A 406 -26.02 21.19 6.71
C ARG A 406 -26.78 20.87 7.98
N CYS A 407 -26.10 21.01 9.11
CA CYS A 407 -26.70 20.87 10.43
C CYS A 407 -26.01 21.83 11.41
N GLU A 408 -26.79 22.70 12.05
CA GLU A 408 -26.32 23.64 13.09
C GLU A 408 -25.08 24.48 12.73
N GLY A 409 -24.94 24.87 11.45
CA GLY A 409 -23.79 25.65 10.96
C GLY A 409 -22.62 24.81 10.45
N ASN A 410 -22.59 23.52 10.77
CA ASN A 410 -21.66 22.55 10.19
C ASN A 410 -22.17 22.09 8.83
N LYS A 411 -21.25 21.72 7.93
CA LYS A 411 -21.59 21.21 6.60
C LYS A 411 -20.68 20.06 6.17
N VAL A 412 -21.24 19.11 5.44
CA VAL A 412 -20.54 18.02 4.75
C VAL A 412 -20.91 18.10 3.27
N ARG A 413 -19.93 18.01 2.37
CA ARG A 413 -20.13 18.09 0.91
C ARG A 413 -19.73 16.76 0.27
N SER A 414 -20.53 16.26 -0.67
CA SER A 414 -20.19 15.09 -1.49
C SER A 414 -19.16 15.44 -2.59
N PRO A 415 -18.48 14.44 -3.16
CA PRO A 415 -17.86 14.58 -4.47
C PRO A 415 -18.87 15.02 -5.54
N VAL A 416 -18.35 15.53 -6.66
CA VAL A 416 -19.13 15.91 -7.83
C VAL A 416 -19.33 14.68 -8.71
N CYS A 417 -20.58 14.30 -8.97
CA CYS A 417 -20.94 13.23 -9.89
C CYS A 417 -21.05 13.83 -11.30
N LYS A 418 -20.22 13.39 -12.24
CA LYS A 418 -20.16 14.03 -13.56
C LYS A 418 -21.25 13.55 -14.53
N ASN A 419 -21.77 14.45 -15.36
CA ASN A 419 -22.64 14.18 -16.50
C ASN A 419 -23.82 13.24 -16.19
N THR A 420 -24.54 13.48 -15.09
CA THR A 420 -25.65 12.63 -14.66
C THR A 420 -26.81 13.42 -14.08
N ARG A 421 -28.03 12.90 -14.29
CA ARG A 421 -29.27 13.39 -13.67
C ARG A 421 -29.75 12.49 -12.53
N SER A 422 -29.09 11.36 -12.32
CA SER A 422 -29.38 10.41 -11.27
C SER A 422 -28.10 10.00 -10.54
N PRO A 423 -27.47 10.94 -9.79
CA PRO A 423 -26.22 10.68 -9.12
C PRO A 423 -26.37 9.74 -7.92
N VAL A 424 -25.41 8.82 -7.76
CA VAL A 424 -25.18 8.11 -6.50
C VAL A 424 -24.15 8.92 -5.72
N PHE A 425 -24.58 9.60 -4.67
CA PHE A 425 -23.71 10.47 -3.88
C PHE A 425 -22.87 9.70 -2.86
N ASP A 426 -23.41 8.60 -2.33
CA ASP A 426 -22.81 7.75 -1.29
C ASP A 426 -22.11 8.56 -0.17
N THR A 427 -22.78 9.60 0.33
CA THR A 427 -22.15 10.59 1.23
C THR A 427 -22.78 10.59 2.60
N LYS A 428 -21.97 10.32 3.64
CA LYS A 428 -22.38 10.33 5.05
C LYS A 428 -21.82 11.54 5.79
N GLY A 429 -22.62 12.10 6.69
CA GLY A 429 -22.21 13.12 7.66
C GLY A 429 -22.70 12.78 9.06
N VAL A 430 -21.83 12.89 10.07
CA VAL A 430 -22.19 12.74 11.49
C VAL A 430 -22.17 14.11 12.15
N PHE A 431 -23.24 14.45 12.85
CA PHE A 431 -23.42 15.75 13.49
C PHE A 431 -23.78 15.56 14.97
N TYR A 432 -22.95 16.15 15.85
CA TYR A 432 -23.24 16.24 17.28
C TYR A 432 -24.07 17.51 17.51
N ARG A 433 -25.33 17.31 17.88
CA ARG A 433 -26.36 18.35 17.86
C ARG A 433 -26.67 18.83 19.28
N LYS A 434 -26.68 20.15 19.44
CA LYS A 434 -27.03 20.82 20.69
C LYS A 434 -28.53 21.13 20.76
N ARG A 435 -29.18 21.34 19.61
CA ARG A 435 -30.60 21.70 19.52
C ARG A 435 -31.33 20.71 18.61
N GLY A 436 -31.95 19.69 19.21
CA GLY A 436 -32.65 18.64 18.49
C GLY A 436 -33.80 19.12 17.58
N ASN A 437 -34.37 20.29 17.87
CA ASN A 437 -35.44 20.91 17.09
C ASN A 437 -34.98 21.63 15.82
N LYS A 438 -33.67 21.87 15.63
CA LYS A 438 -33.17 22.51 14.41
C LYS A 438 -33.13 21.51 13.27
N PRO A 439 -33.78 21.79 12.12
CA PRO A 439 -33.80 20.83 11.03
C PRO A 439 -32.43 20.65 10.39
N ILE A 440 -32.25 19.51 9.72
CA ILE A 440 -31.13 19.23 8.84
C ILE A 440 -31.54 19.60 7.42
N SER A 441 -30.71 20.32 6.69
CA SER A 441 -30.96 20.63 5.28
C SER A 441 -29.98 19.90 4.39
N ILE A 442 -30.47 19.31 3.31
CA ILE A 442 -29.65 18.70 2.27
C ILE A 442 -29.89 19.51 1.01
N GLU A 443 -28.86 20.17 0.52
CA GLU A 443 -28.90 21.03 -0.66
C GLU A 443 -28.18 20.34 -1.82
N ILE A 444 -28.75 20.32 -3.00
CA ILE A 444 -28.13 19.79 -4.22
C ILE A 444 -27.79 20.97 -5.14
N TYR A 445 -26.57 20.93 -5.68
CA TYR A 445 -26.02 21.92 -6.58
C TYR A 445 -25.43 21.25 -7.81
N ASN A 446 -25.46 21.95 -8.94
CA ASN A 446 -24.73 21.61 -10.15
C ASN A 446 -23.38 22.37 -10.14
N HIS A 447 -22.28 21.68 -10.37
CA HIS A 447 -20.95 22.28 -10.42
C HIS A 447 -20.70 22.93 -11.78
N ASN A 448 -20.31 24.21 -11.82
CA ASN A 448 -19.99 24.91 -13.06
C ASN A 448 -18.64 25.62 -12.97
N VAL A 449 -18.02 25.86 -14.13
CA VAL A 449 -16.71 26.53 -14.24
C VAL A 449 -16.68 27.91 -13.56
N LEU A 450 -17.76 28.70 -13.69
CA LEU A 450 -17.82 30.06 -13.12
C LEU A 450 -18.53 30.11 -11.76
N LYS A 451 -19.70 29.48 -11.66
CA LYS A 451 -20.53 29.53 -10.45
C LYS A 451 -21.52 28.38 -10.40
N ASP A 452 -21.45 27.62 -9.32
CA ASP A 452 -22.36 26.50 -9.06
C ASP A 452 -23.83 26.99 -8.97
N THR A 453 -24.74 26.21 -9.56
CA THR A 453 -26.17 26.52 -9.62
C THR A 453 -26.95 25.62 -8.66
N PHE A 454 -27.95 26.19 -7.97
CA PHE A 454 -28.77 25.43 -7.04
C PHE A 454 -29.80 24.60 -7.80
N MET A 455 -29.93 23.32 -7.44
CA MET A 455 -30.86 22.38 -8.06
C MET A 455 -32.06 22.08 -7.17
N GLY A 456 -31.90 22.15 -5.85
CA GLY A 456 -32.98 21.94 -4.90
C GLY A 456 -32.50 21.63 -3.49
N GLN A 457 -33.41 21.59 -2.53
CA GLN A 457 -33.11 21.17 -1.17
C GLN A 457 -34.23 20.32 -0.57
N VAL A 458 -33.88 19.52 0.42
CA VAL A 458 -34.84 18.91 1.35
C VAL A 458 -34.49 19.30 2.78
N THR A 459 -35.51 19.39 3.61
CA THR A 459 -35.38 19.74 5.03
C THR A 459 -35.99 18.62 5.86
N LEU A 460 -35.22 18.13 6.82
CA LEU A 460 -35.52 16.94 7.60
C LEU A 460 -35.58 17.31 9.07
N GLN A 461 -36.65 16.90 9.75
CA GLN A 461 -36.67 16.86 11.20
C GLN A 461 -35.90 15.62 11.63
N ALA A 462 -34.90 15.81 12.48
CA ALA A 462 -34.09 14.69 12.97
C ALA A 462 -34.73 14.13 14.24
N GLU A 463 -35.79 13.35 14.02
CA GLU A 463 -36.46 12.53 15.02
C GLU A 463 -35.52 11.40 15.49
N GLN A 464 -35.69 10.95 16.73
CA GLN A 464 -34.91 9.81 17.25
C GLN A 464 -35.31 8.52 16.54
N GLY A 465 -34.33 7.66 16.29
CA GLY A 465 -34.51 6.41 15.59
C GLY A 465 -33.77 6.37 14.25
N GLU A 466 -34.11 5.37 13.44
CA GLU A 466 -33.54 5.12 12.12
C GLU A 466 -34.66 5.13 11.08
N PHE A 467 -34.49 5.93 10.03
CA PHE A 467 -35.47 6.01 8.95
C PHE A 467 -34.81 6.24 7.59
N ARG A 468 -35.39 5.61 6.56
CA ARG A 468 -35.04 5.81 5.16
C ARG A 468 -36.22 6.44 4.45
N GLN A 469 -35.99 7.49 3.68
CA GLN A 469 -37.04 8.16 2.91
C GLN A 469 -36.51 8.73 1.60
N THR A 470 -37.39 8.82 0.62
CA THR A 470 -37.15 9.51 -0.65
C THR A 470 -38.03 10.74 -0.70
N LEU A 471 -37.41 11.90 -0.92
CA LEU A 471 -38.08 13.20 -0.81
C LEU A 471 -37.93 13.99 -2.11
N HIS A 472 -39.00 14.70 -2.47
CA HIS A 472 -38.98 15.65 -3.58
C HIS A 472 -38.17 16.89 -3.24
N LEU A 473 -37.36 17.34 -4.19
CA LEU A 473 -36.56 18.54 -4.05
C LEU A 473 -37.45 19.78 -4.03
N LYS A 474 -37.07 20.77 -3.22
CA LYS A 474 -37.80 22.03 -3.08
C LYS A 474 -36.91 23.24 -3.32
N GLY A 475 -37.54 24.37 -3.65
CA GLY A 475 -36.88 25.67 -3.80
C GLY A 475 -36.33 26.24 -2.49
N LYS A 476 -35.57 27.34 -2.61
CA LYS A 476 -35.01 28.10 -1.47
C LYS A 476 -35.99 29.19 -1.01
N GLY A 477 -36.19 29.34 0.31
CA GLY A 477 -37.06 30.37 0.91
C GLY A 477 -38.52 29.93 1.14
N ASP A 478 -39.43 30.89 1.38
CA ASP A 478 -40.87 30.66 1.67
C ASP A 478 -41.67 30.01 0.51
N ARG A 479 -41.04 29.76 -0.64
CA ARG A 479 -41.59 28.95 -1.74
C ARG A 479 -41.44 27.44 -1.47
N ARG A 480 -41.83 26.98 -0.29
CA ARG A 480 -41.76 25.55 0.12
C ARG A 480 -42.77 24.64 -0.60
N GLU A 481 -43.62 25.20 -1.44
CA GLU A 481 -44.75 24.50 -2.07
C GLU A 481 -44.49 24.08 -3.53
N ASN A 482 -43.42 24.54 -4.17
CA ASN A 482 -43.11 24.11 -5.54
C ASN A 482 -42.12 22.96 -5.51
N ASP A 483 -42.60 21.75 -5.84
CA ASP A 483 -41.76 20.60 -6.10
C ASP A 483 -40.88 20.87 -7.33
N LEU A 484 -39.56 20.82 -7.12
CA LEU A 484 -38.57 20.89 -8.18
C LEU A 484 -38.37 19.50 -8.80
N PRO A 485 -37.85 19.43 -10.04
CA PRO A 485 -37.54 18.17 -10.68
C PRO A 485 -36.52 17.36 -9.86
N GLY A 486 -36.92 16.12 -9.58
CA GLY A 486 -36.07 15.11 -8.98
C GLY A 486 -36.36 14.84 -7.51
N THR A 487 -35.84 13.71 -7.06
CA THR A 487 -35.96 13.22 -5.69
C THR A 487 -34.58 12.92 -5.13
N VAL A 488 -34.47 12.90 -3.80
CA VAL A 488 -33.26 12.49 -3.08
C VAL A 488 -33.63 11.42 -2.06
N THR A 489 -32.86 10.33 -2.05
CA THR A 489 -33.00 9.23 -1.10
C THR A 489 -31.99 9.40 0.03
N VAL A 490 -32.49 9.40 1.26
CA VAL A 490 -31.70 9.68 2.46
C VAL A 490 -32.01 8.66 3.56
N GLU A 491 -30.99 8.27 4.29
CA GLU A 491 -31.08 7.47 5.52
C GLU A 491 -30.59 8.33 6.68
N ILE A 492 -31.33 8.37 7.78
CA ILE A 492 -30.98 9.13 8.98
C ILE A 492 -31.06 8.23 10.19
N ILE A 493 -30.04 8.32 11.03
CA ILE A 493 -29.99 7.68 12.35
C ILE A 493 -29.75 8.79 13.37
N THR A 494 -30.62 8.93 14.37
CA THR A 494 -30.44 9.88 15.48
C THR A 494 -30.53 9.17 16.82
N SER A 495 -29.61 9.48 17.73
CA SER A 495 -29.58 8.94 19.09
C SER A 495 -29.24 10.01 20.13
N SER A 496 -29.76 9.85 21.34
CA SER A 496 -29.31 10.56 22.54
C SER A 496 -28.04 9.99 23.15
N LEU A 497 -27.67 8.75 22.81
CA LEU A 497 -26.38 8.17 23.16
C LEU A 497 -25.35 8.61 22.12
N LEU A 498 -24.46 9.53 22.50
CA LEU A 498 -23.48 10.16 21.59
C LEU A 498 -22.50 9.16 20.96
N THR A 499 -22.37 7.99 21.57
CA THR A 499 -21.54 6.86 21.13
C THR A 499 -22.34 5.76 20.44
N LYS A 500 -23.58 6.00 19.98
CA LYS A 500 -24.36 4.96 19.27
C LYS A 500 -23.99 4.84 17.78
N ILE A 501 -23.45 5.90 17.20
CA ILE A 501 -23.28 6.08 15.76
C ILE A 501 -21.81 5.97 15.37
#